data_AF-A0A2E2C3X6-F1
#
_entry.id   AF-A0A2E2C3X6-F1
#
_cell.length_a   1.000
_cell.length_b   1.000
_cell.length_c   1.000
_cell.angle_alpha   90.00
_cell.angle_beta   90.00
_cell.angle_gamma   90.00
#
_symmetry.space_group_name_H-M   'P 1'
#
loop_
_entity.id
_entity.type
_entity.pdbx_description
1 polymer ?
#
loop_
_entity_poly.entity_id
_entity_poly.type
_entity_poly.pdbx_seq_one_letter_code
_entity_poly.pdbx_strand_id
1 'polypeptide(L)'
;MEHGFLGYRSTFMLDFVVSALVLIVPLLLFSLYTVKIKRNYSLHKKLQILLGAVLLVAVTAFEVDVQLMHGGWQNIVKQRTTPLTPEQFHYVRNVLYVHLIFAVSTPFFWAATLFLALKRIPDPPVPCAHSSLHKKLGWISTIDITLTSITGLYWYYVAFMVSS
;
A
#
# COMPACT_ATOMS: atom_id res chain seq x y z
N MET A 1 20.72 -1.83 -16.43
CA MET A 1 19.42 -2.48 -16.20
C MET A 1 19.39 -2.84 -14.73
N GLU A 2 18.63 -2.11 -13.93
CA GLU A 2 18.44 -2.49 -12.52
C GLU A 2 17.40 -3.60 -12.48
N HIS A 3 17.86 -4.81 -12.16
CA HIS A 3 16.98 -5.92 -11.86
C HIS A 3 16.45 -5.76 -10.44
N GLY A 4 15.17 -6.09 -10.25
CA GLY A 4 14.59 -6.27 -8.93
C GLY A 4 15.37 -7.29 -8.09
N PHE A 5 15.26 -7.18 -6.77
CA PHE A 5 15.96 -8.05 -5.81
C PHE A 5 15.21 -9.36 -5.49
N LEU A 6 13.96 -9.51 -5.93
CA LEU A 6 13.15 -10.72 -5.77
C LEU A 6 13.41 -11.78 -6.87
N GLY A 7 14.34 -11.50 -7.80
CA GLY A 7 14.75 -12.43 -8.84
C GLY A 7 13.86 -12.43 -10.09
N TYR A 8 12.92 -11.49 -10.19
CA TYR A 8 12.07 -11.31 -11.37
C TYR A 8 12.53 -10.14 -12.23
N ARG A 9 12.05 -10.07 -13.49
CA ARG A 9 12.33 -8.96 -14.43
C ARG A 9 11.48 -7.73 -14.12
N SER A 10 11.56 -7.27 -12.89
CA SER A 10 10.93 -6.07 -12.31
C SER A 10 12.00 -5.01 -11.99
N THR A 11 11.56 -3.83 -11.51
CA THR A 11 12.44 -2.77 -10.99
C THR A 11 12.70 -2.97 -9.50
N PHE A 12 13.77 -2.37 -8.97
CA PHE A 12 14.04 -2.35 -7.54
C PHE A 12 12.85 -1.79 -6.74
N MET A 13 12.26 -0.69 -7.23
CA MET A 13 11.17 -0.01 -6.51
C MET A 13 9.87 -0.81 -6.52
N LEU A 14 9.58 -1.55 -7.59
CA LEU A 14 8.46 -2.50 -7.63
C LEU A 14 8.62 -3.59 -6.56
N ASP A 15 9.79 -4.20 -6.47
CA ASP A 15 10.08 -5.26 -5.50
C ASP A 15 10.01 -4.73 -4.06
N PHE A 16 10.49 -3.50 -3.85
CA PHE A 16 10.39 -2.82 -2.58
C PHE A 16 8.94 -2.60 -2.16
N VAL A 17 8.09 -2.06 -3.04
CA VAL A 17 6.67 -1.80 -2.74
C VAL A 17 5.92 -3.11 -2.50
N VAL A 18 6.14 -4.12 -3.33
CA VAL A 18 5.51 -5.43 -3.17
C VAL A 18 5.88 -6.08 -1.84
N SER A 19 7.15 -5.99 -1.45
CA SER A 19 7.61 -6.42 -0.12
C SER A 19 6.93 -5.62 0.99
N ALA A 20 6.78 -4.30 0.81
CA ALA A 20 6.07 -3.45 1.76
C ALA A 20 4.58 -3.81 1.89
N LEU A 21 3.90 -4.21 0.81
CA LEU A 21 2.51 -4.68 0.84
C LEU A 21 2.34 -5.98 1.66
N VAL A 22 3.36 -6.86 1.67
CA VAL A 22 3.35 -8.03 2.57
C VAL A 22 3.47 -7.60 4.04
N LEU A 23 4.30 -6.59 4.32
CA LEU A 23 4.60 -6.16 5.69
C LEU A 23 3.53 -5.23 6.29
N ILE A 24 2.85 -4.43 5.47
CA ILE A 24 1.93 -3.40 5.98
C ILE A 24 0.74 -4.00 6.72
N VAL A 25 0.19 -5.13 6.25
CA VAL A 25 -0.99 -5.75 6.87
C VAL A 25 -0.65 -6.28 8.28
N PRO A 26 0.42 -7.07 8.50
CA PRO A 26 0.88 -7.43 9.85
C PRO A 26 1.15 -6.22 10.75
N LEU A 27 1.78 -5.16 10.23
CA LEU A 27 2.08 -3.95 11.00
C LEU A 27 0.81 -3.19 11.41
N LEU A 28 -0.20 -3.15 10.55
CA LEU A 28 -1.52 -2.59 10.89
C LEU A 28 -2.24 -3.42 11.95
N LEU A 29 -2.22 -4.76 11.82
CA LEU A 29 -2.79 -5.65 12.83
C LEU A 29 -2.10 -5.48 14.18
N PHE A 30 -0.77 -5.37 14.18
CA PHE A 30 -0.01 -5.06 15.39
C PHE A 30 -0.42 -3.69 15.97
N SER A 31 -0.54 -2.66 15.13
CA SER A 31 -1.00 -1.34 15.55
C SER A 31 -2.40 -1.39 16.19
N LEU A 32 -3.33 -2.20 15.65
CA LEU A 32 -4.66 -2.40 16.23
C LEU A 32 -4.61 -3.17 17.55
N TYR A 33 -3.74 -4.18 17.65
CA TYR A 33 -3.51 -4.92 18.90
C TYR A 33 -3.06 -3.99 20.04
N THR A 34 -2.22 -2.99 19.75
CA THR A 34 -1.76 -2.02 20.78
C THR A 34 -2.91 -1.24 21.41
N VAL A 35 -3.97 -0.89 20.66
CA VAL A 35 -5.14 -0.17 21.21
C VAL A 35 -6.23 -1.08 21.75
N LYS A 36 -6.45 -2.25 21.12
CA LYS A 36 -7.53 -3.17 21.50
C LYS A 36 -7.21 -3.95 22.77
N ILE A 37 -5.97 -4.42 22.88
CA ILE A 37 -5.54 -5.31 23.97
C ILE A 37 -4.70 -4.53 24.97
N LYS A 38 -3.62 -3.88 24.52
CA LYS A 38 -2.68 -3.18 25.42
C LYS A 38 -3.15 -1.81 25.89
N ARG A 39 -4.23 -1.26 25.31
CA ARG A 39 -4.75 0.10 25.58
C ARG A 39 -3.68 1.20 25.46
N ASN A 40 -2.63 0.95 24.66
CA ASN A 40 -1.52 1.86 24.45
C ASN A 40 -1.79 2.75 23.23
N TYR A 41 -2.61 3.77 23.43
CA TYR A 41 -3.01 4.72 22.40
C TYR A 41 -1.83 5.57 21.87
N SER A 42 -0.84 5.85 22.72
CA SER A 42 0.36 6.59 22.34
C SER A 42 1.22 5.82 21.35
N LEU A 43 1.41 4.51 21.56
CA LEU A 43 2.14 3.66 20.62
C LEU A 43 1.39 3.57 19.29
N HIS A 44 0.06 3.42 19.31
CA HIS A 44 -0.75 3.42 18.09
C HIS A 44 -0.61 4.73 17.29
N LYS A 45 -0.71 5.89 17.95
CA LYS A 45 -0.49 7.20 17.33
C LYS A 45 0.87 7.27 16.64
N LYS A 46 1.94 6.87 17.35
CA LYS A 46 3.30 6.86 16.80
C LYS A 46 3.43 5.93 15.59
N LEU A 47 2.90 4.71 15.69
CA LEU A 47 2.91 3.74 14.58
C LEU A 47 2.17 4.26 13.36
N GLN A 48 0.97 4.83 13.53
CA GLN A 48 0.17 5.33 12.41
C GLN A 48 0.82 6.54 11.72
N ILE A 49 1.44 7.46 12.48
CA ILE A 49 2.20 8.58 11.91
C ILE A 49 3.44 8.08 11.16
N LEU A 50 4.21 7.16 11.76
CA LEU A 50 5.42 6.60 11.15
C LEU A 50 5.07 5.85 9.86
N LEU A 51 4.10 4.95 9.91
CA LEU A 51 3.65 4.20 8.73
C LEU A 51 3.12 5.14 7.65
N GLY A 52 2.33 6.16 8.02
CA GLY A 52 1.80 7.16 7.08
C GLY A 52 2.90 7.93 6.37
N ALA A 53 3.91 8.40 7.11
CA ALA A 53 5.04 9.13 6.54
C ALA A 53 5.89 8.24 5.62
N VAL A 54 6.23 7.02 6.06
CA VAL A 54 7.02 6.07 5.27
C VAL A 54 6.30 5.70 3.98
N LEU A 55 5.00 5.39 4.05
CA LEU A 55 4.23 5.03 2.86
C LEU A 55 4.03 6.20 1.89
N LEU A 56 3.88 7.43 2.39
CA LEU A 56 3.81 8.61 1.53
C LEU A 56 5.10 8.78 0.71
N VAL A 57 6.25 8.65 1.37
CA VAL A 57 7.56 8.70 0.70
C VAL A 57 7.70 7.55 -0.29
N ALA A 58 7.36 6.32 0.12
CA ALA A 58 7.46 5.14 -0.72
C ALA A 58 6.58 5.24 -1.98
N VAL A 59 5.31 5.64 -1.85
CA VAL A 59 4.40 5.78 -3.00
C VAL A 59 4.83 6.91 -3.93
N THR A 60 5.34 8.02 -3.38
CA THR A 60 5.86 9.12 -4.20
C THR A 60 7.09 8.68 -4.99
N ALA A 61 8.05 8.00 -4.34
CA ALA A 61 9.22 7.44 -5.02
C ALA A 61 8.83 6.39 -6.07
N PHE A 62 7.82 5.56 -5.77
CA PHE A 62 7.30 4.56 -6.71
C PHE A 62 6.69 5.19 -7.95
N GLU A 63 5.89 6.25 -7.79
CA GLU A 63 5.30 6.95 -8.93
C GLU A 63 6.37 7.61 -9.81
N VAL A 64 7.41 8.17 -9.21
CA VAL A 64 8.57 8.72 -9.93
C VAL A 64 9.30 7.61 -10.71
N ASP A 65 9.57 6.47 -10.09
CA ASP A 65 10.21 5.32 -10.75
C ASP A 65 9.39 4.85 -11.96
N VAL A 66 8.11 4.54 -11.74
CA VAL A 66 7.26 3.96 -12.77
C VAL A 66 6.97 4.95 -13.90
N GLN A 67 6.54 6.18 -13.59
CA GLN A 67 6.10 7.13 -14.62
C GLN A 67 7.24 7.91 -15.25
N LEU A 68 8.17 8.42 -14.44
CA LEU A 68 9.20 9.35 -14.94
C LEU A 68 10.45 8.61 -15.41
N MET A 69 10.91 7.59 -14.67
CA MET A 69 12.13 6.86 -15.06
C MET A 69 11.85 5.79 -16.12
N HIS A 70 10.72 5.08 -16.01
CA HIS A 70 10.38 3.98 -16.91
C HIS A 70 9.30 4.32 -17.96
N GLY A 71 8.65 5.48 -17.89
CA GLY A 71 7.64 5.89 -18.87
C GLY A 71 6.35 5.06 -18.81
N GLY A 72 6.04 4.49 -17.64
CA GLY A 72 4.84 3.71 -17.37
C GLY A 72 5.11 2.22 -17.16
N TRP A 73 4.18 1.56 -16.44
CA TRP A 73 4.28 0.15 -16.07
C TRP A 73 4.40 -0.80 -17.29
N GLN A 74 3.84 -0.41 -18.44
CA GLN A 74 3.88 -1.20 -19.67
C GLN A 74 5.32 -1.43 -20.14
N ASN A 75 6.18 -0.42 -20.02
CA ASN A 75 7.58 -0.50 -20.44
C ASN A 75 8.39 -1.38 -19.50
N ILE A 76 7.99 -1.48 -18.23
CA ILE A 76 8.60 -2.40 -17.27
C ILE A 76 8.18 -3.84 -17.61
N VAL A 77 6.89 -4.10 -17.79
CA VAL A 77 6.37 -5.45 -18.10
C VAL A 77 6.90 -5.97 -19.45
N LYS A 78 7.18 -5.09 -20.42
CA LYS A 78 7.78 -5.48 -21.71
C LYS A 78 9.23 -5.97 -21.60
N GLN A 79 9.91 -5.76 -20.47
CA GLN A 79 11.28 -6.23 -20.25
C GLN A 79 11.37 -7.70 -19.80
N ARG A 80 10.22 -8.39 -19.70
CA ARG A 80 10.17 -9.83 -19.42
C ARG A 80 10.89 -10.64 -20.50
N THR A 81 11.47 -11.76 -20.09
CA THR A 81 12.11 -12.72 -20.99
C THR A 81 11.09 -13.31 -21.97
N THR A 82 9.93 -13.72 -21.46
CA THR A 82 8.83 -14.25 -22.26
C THR A 82 7.80 -13.14 -22.46
N PRO A 83 7.57 -12.68 -23.71
CA PRO A 83 6.56 -11.68 -24.00
C PRO A 83 5.17 -12.19 -23.66
N LEU A 84 4.33 -11.29 -23.13
CA LEU A 84 2.91 -11.58 -22.91
C LEU A 84 2.16 -11.63 -24.24
N THR A 85 1.21 -12.55 -24.37
CA THR A 85 0.20 -12.46 -25.44
C THR A 85 -0.65 -11.20 -25.25
N PRO A 86 -1.33 -10.71 -26.30
CA PRO A 86 -2.25 -9.59 -26.16
C PRO A 86 -3.27 -9.80 -25.05
N GLU A 87 -3.87 -10.99 -24.94
CA GLU A 87 -4.87 -11.34 -23.94
C GLU A 87 -4.30 -11.29 -22.52
N GLN A 88 -3.10 -11.82 -22.31
CA GLN A 88 -2.42 -11.74 -21.02
C GLN A 88 -2.07 -10.29 -20.65
N PHE A 89 -1.62 -9.49 -21.60
CA PHE A 89 -1.32 -8.08 -21.38
C PHE A 89 -2.60 -7.30 -20.99
N HIS A 90 -3.71 -7.56 -21.66
CA HIS A 90 -5.03 -7.00 -21.31
C HIS A 90 -5.46 -7.41 -19.90
N TYR A 91 -5.23 -8.67 -19.53
CA TYR A 91 -5.53 -9.17 -18.21
C TYR A 91 -4.71 -8.47 -17.12
N VAL A 92 -3.38 -8.38 -17.29
CA VAL A 92 -2.47 -7.66 -16.38
C VAL A 92 -2.91 -6.21 -16.19
N ARG A 93 -3.32 -5.54 -17.28
CA ARG A 93 -3.86 -4.17 -17.22
C ARG A 93 -5.15 -4.08 -16.40
N ASN A 94 -6.08 -5.00 -16.60
CA ASN A 94 -7.35 -4.99 -15.88
C ASN A 94 -7.14 -5.21 -14.37
N VAL A 95 -6.24 -6.13 -14.01
CA VAL A 95 -5.83 -6.34 -12.61
C VAL A 95 -5.21 -5.07 -12.03
N LEU A 96 -4.38 -4.34 -12.79
CA LEU A 96 -3.82 -3.07 -12.35
C LEU A 96 -4.92 -2.04 -12.05
N TYR A 97 -5.92 -1.92 -12.92
CA TYR A 97 -7.00 -0.97 -12.71
C TYR A 97 -7.80 -1.28 -11.45
N VAL A 98 -8.05 -2.56 -11.15
CA VAL A 98 -8.67 -2.96 -9.88
C VAL A 98 -7.79 -2.56 -8.70
N HIS A 99 -6.48 -2.80 -8.77
CA HIS A 99 -5.54 -2.37 -7.73
C HIS A 99 -5.56 -0.85 -7.53
N LEU A 100 -5.57 -0.07 -8.61
CA LEU A 100 -5.56 1.40 -8.56
C LEU A 100 -6.79 1.97 -7.87
N ILE A 101 -7.96 1.32 -7.97
CA ILE A 101 -9.16 1.77 -7.25
C ILE A 101 -8.85 1.87 -5.74
N PHE A 102 -8.28 0.81 -5.16
CA PHE A 102 -7.93 0.77 -3.74
C PHE A 102 -6.68 1.58 -3.42
N ALA A 103 -5.63 1.47 -4.25
CA ALA A 103 -4.37 2.15 -4.02
C ALA A 103 -4.52 3.67 -4.04
N VAL A 104 -5.42 4.21 -4.88
CA VAL A 104 -5.72 5.64 -4.93
C VAL A 104 -6.64 6.06 -3.78
N SER A 105 -7.65 5.27 -3.39
CA SER A 105 -8.53 5.61 -2.27
C SER A 105 -7.83 5.57 -0.91
N THR A 106 -6.88 4.65 -0.75
CA THR A 106 -6.15 4.40 0.50
C THR A 106 -5.51 5.66 1.09
N PRO A 107 -4.67 6.44 0.37
CA PRO A 107 -4.07 7.64 0.93
C PRO A 107 -5.11 8.68 1.34
N PHE A 108 -6.24 8.80 0.63
CA PHE A 108 -7.31 9.74 1.03
C PHE A 108 -8.00 9.31 2.32
N PHE A 109 -8.45 8.05 2.43
CA PHE A 109 -9.10 7.57 3.64
C PHE A 109 -8.17 7.61 4.84
N TRP A 110 -6.91 7.22 4.64
CA TRP A 110 -5.96 7.13 5.73
C TRP A 110 -5.45 8.51 6.15
N ALA A 111 -5.19 9.44 5.21
CA ALA A 111 -4.87 10.82 5.52
C ALA A 111 -6.02 11.52 6.25
N ALA A 112 -7.27 11.32 5.83
CA ALA A 112 -8.44 11.85 6.54
C ALA A 112 -8.52 11.29 7.97
N THR A 113 -8.29 9.99 8.15
CA THR A 113 -8.28 9.33 9.46
C THR A 113 -7.20 9.90 10.38
N LEU A 114 -5.97 10.06 9.87
CA LEU A 114 -4.83 10.62 10.59
C LEU A 114 -5.04 12.10 10.94
N PHE A 115 -5.42 12.92 9.96
CA PHE A 115 -5.63 14.34 10.14
C PHE A 115 -6.73 14.64 11.17
N LEU A 116 -7.88 13.97 11.04
CA LEU A 116 -8.98 14.14 11.99
C LEU A 116 -8.60 13.65 13.40
N ALA A 117 -7.84 12.55 13.50
CA ALA A 117 -7.34 12.07 14.79
C ALA A 117 -6.40 13.09 15.44
N LEU A 118 -5.41 13.61 14.72
CA LEU A 118 -4.47 14.62 15.23
C LEU A 118 -5.16 15.92 15.64
N LYS A 119 -6.23 16.30 14.95
CA LYS A 119 -6.98 17.53 15.25
C LYS A 119 -7.97 17.38 16.41
N ARG A 120 -8.54 16.19 16.62
CA ARG A 120 -9.73 16.02 17.50
C ARG A 120 -9.52 15.06 18.68
N ILE A 121 -8.46 14.25 18.69
CA ILE A 121 -8.12 13.40 19.84
C ILE A 121 -7.12 14.18 20.73
N PRO A 122 -7.33 14.23 22.06
CA PRO A 122 -6.40 14.90 22.98
C PRO A 122 -4.97 14.35 22.92
N ASP A 123 -4.02 15.12 23.45
CA ASP A 123 -2.64 14.67 23.69
C ASP A 123 -2.35 14.81 25.21
N PRO A 124 -2.18 13.71 25.97
CA PRO A 124 -2.04 12.32 25.51
C PRO A 124 -3.35 11.69 24.97
N PRO A 125 -3.26 10.73 24.03
CA PRO A 125 -4.44 10.16 23.37
C PRO A 125 -5.26 9.28 24.30
N VAL A 126 -6.55 9.63 24.44
CA VAL A 126 -7.56 8.92 25.22
C VAL A 126 -8.90 8.87 24.48
N PRO A 127 -9.80 7.92 24.83
CA PRO A 127 -11.16 7.93 24.30
C PRO A 127 -11.87 9.28 24.52
N CYS A 128 -12.56 9.74 23.50
CA CYS A 128 -13.23 11.05 23.47
C CYS A 128 -14.42 11.01 22.49
N ALA A 129 -15.16 12.11 22.36
CA ALA A 129 -16.33 12.20 21.47
C ALA A 129 -16.04 11.81 20.02
N HIS A 130 -14.82 12.06 19.51
CA HIS A 130 -14.42 11.69 18.15
C HIS A 130 -14.10 10.19 17.96
N SER A 131 -13.97 9.43 19.04
CA SER A 131 -13.49 8.03 18.98
C SER A 131 -14.37 7.09 18.17
N SER A 132 -15.69 7.32 18.11
CA SER A 132 -16.61 6.50 17.31
C SER A 132 -16.34 6.66 15.80
N LEU A 133 -16.23 7.91 15.33
CA LEU A 133 -15.91 8.21 13.95
C LEU A 133 -14.50 7.75 13.57
N HIS A 134 -13.51 7.99 14.44
CA HIS A 134 -12.15 7.51 14.21
C HIS A 134 -12.10 5.98 14.06
N LYS A 135 -12.83 5.22 14.88
CA LYS A 135 -12.92 3.75 14.72
C LYS A 135 -13.55 3.35 13.38
N LYS A 136 -14.61 4.04 12.94
CA LYS A 136 -15.25 3.77 11.65
C LYS A 136 -14.29 4.01 10.49
N LEU A 137 -13.65 5.18 10.46
CA LEU A 137 -12.68 5.54 9.42
C LEU A 137 -11.43 4.66 9.45
N GLY A 138 -10.97 4.28 10.64
CA GLY A 138 -9.85 3.35 10.83
C GLY A 138 -10.14 1.96 10.27
N TRP A 139 -11.36 1.43 10.45
CA TRP A 139 -11.75 0.16 9.85
C TRP A 139 -11.90 0.24 8.32
N ILE A 140 -12.50 1.32 7.80
CA ILE A 140 -12.57 1.56 6.35
C ILE A 140 -11.15 1.58 5.77
N SER A 141 -10.24 2.36 6.36
CA SER A 141 -8.84 2.44 5.91
C SER A 141 -8.12 1.08 6.02
N THR A 142 -8.37 0.31 7.08
CA THR A 142 -7.75 -1.01 7.27
C THR A 142 -8.18 -2.00 6.19
N ILE A 143 -9.48 -2.04 5.87
CA ILE A 143 -10.02 -2.88 4.80
C ILE A 143 -9.44 -2.45 3.46
N ASP A 144 -9.45 -1.14 3.18
CA ASP A 144 -8.94 -0.57 1.93
C ASP A 144 -7.46 -0.89 1.72
N ILE A 145 -6.60 -0.67 2.72
CA ILE A 145 -5.16 -1.00 2.67
C ILE A 145 -4.94 -2.51 2.49
N THR A 146 -5.78 -3.35 3.12
CA THR A 146 -5.69 -4.80 2.96
C THR A 146 -6.02 -5.20 1.52
N LEU A 147 -7.05 -4.60 0.92
CA LEU A 147 -7.41 -4.81 -0.49
C LEU A 147 -6.34 -4.27 -1.44
N THR A 148 -5.76 -3.09 -1.16
CA THR A 148 -4.58 -2.54 -1.87
C THR A 148 -3.44 -3.54 -1.86
N SER A 149 -3.16 -4.16 -0.70
CA SER A 149 -2.09 -5.14 -0.54
C SER A 149 -2.36 -6.42 -1.34
N ILE A 150 -3.56 -7.01 -1.19
CA ILE A 150 -3.94 -8.25 -1.89
C ILE A 150 -3.90 -8.04 -3.41
N THR A 151 -4.52 -6.96 -3.90
CA THR A 151 -4.60 -6.69 -5.34
C THR A 151 -3.25 -6.31 -5.94
N GLY A 152 -2.39 -5.59 -5.18
CA GLY A 152 -1.05 -5.23 -5.63
C GLY A 152 -0.11 -6.43 -5.70
N LEU A 153 -0.17 -7.32 -4.69
CA LEU A 153 0.55 -8.59 -4.71
C LEU A 153 0.08 -9.46 -5.88
N TYR A 154 -1.22 -9.52 -6.12
CA TYR A 154 -1.78 -10.27 -7.23
C TYR A 154 -1.35 -9.69 -8.58
N TRP A 155 -1.34 -8.36 -8.73
CA TRP A 155 -0.85 -7.70 -9.93
C TRP A 155 0.61 -8.07 -10.21
N TYR A 156 1.48 -7.98 -9.21
CA TYR A 156 2.89 -8.34 -9.35
C TYR A 156 3.06 -9.81 -9.77
N TYR A 157 2.30 -10.71 -9.15
CA TYR A 157 2.30 -12.13 -9.49
C TYR A 157 1.95 -12.38 -10.96
N VAL A 158 0.86 -11.80 -11.48
CA VAL A 158 0.46 -12.00 -12.88
C VAL A 158 1.36 -11.25 -13.86
N ALA A 159 1.93 -10.11 -13.44
CA ALA A 159 2.79 -9.29 -14.26
C ALA A 159 4.19 -9.89 -14.43
N PHE A 160 4.72 -10.63 -13.44
CA PHE A 160 6.13 -11.05 -13.45
C PHE A 160 6.40 -12.52 -13.09
N MET A 161 5.53 -13.17 -12.30
CA MET A 161 5.81 -14.51 -11.77
C MET A 161 5.14 -15.61 -12.61
N VAL A 162 3.85 -15.46 -12.92
CA VAL A 162 3.13 -16.40 -13.76
C VAL A 162 3.54 -16.18 -15.22
N SER A 163 3.89 -17.26 -15.92
CA SER A 163 4.58 -17.27 -17.24
C SER A 163 6.11 -17.04 -17.18
N SER A 164 6.77 -17.85 -16.35
CA SER A 164 8.12 -18.36 -16.67
C SER A 164 7.98 -19.61 -17.53
#